data_AF-A0A2N6QFU7-F1
#
_entry.id   AF-A0A2N6QFU7-F1
#
_cell.length_a   1.000
_cell.length_b   1.000
_cell.length_c   1.000
_cell.angle_alpha   90.00
_cell.angle_beta   90.00
_cell.angle_gamma   90.00
#
_symmetry.space_group_name_H-M   'P 1'
#
loop_
_entity.id
_entity.type
_entity.pdbx_description
1 polymer ?
#
loop_
_entity_poly.entity_id
_entity_poly.type
_entity_poly.pdbx_seq_one_letter_code
_entity_poly.pdbx_strand_id
1 'polypeptide(L)'
;MANISVKRVALTGIAGGLLAGAVKIGWESLFPPRTPQREEEPPPLTFLKKVNVGDKVLDFRVVYNRNPIPVAVMGVHFGFSMANALVYTLMAERCTTVTKGYGSVFGIAVHVAFHDVLLPLLKITPKRKDLPPQELVSEFFGHIVWAKTIELVRRAIKTK
;
A
#
# COMPACT_ATOMS: atom_id res chain seq x y z
N MET A 1 12.88 -27.68 -4.00
CA MET A 1 11.97 -26.57 -4.33
C MET A 1 11.19 -26.22 -3.09
N ALA A 2 11.05 -24.94 -2.73
CA ALA A 2 10.23 -24.55 -1.57
C ALA A 2 8.77 -24.96 -1.82
N ASN A 3 8.15 -25.66 -0.86
CA ASN A 3 6.76 -26.07 -0.96
C ASN A 3 5.87 -24.87 -0.61
N ILE A 4 5.27 -24.25 -1.64
CA ILE A 4 4.45 -23.04 -1.51
C ILE A 4 3.07 -23.43 -1.00
N SER A 5 2.62 -22.83 0.10
CA SER A 5 1.30 -23.09 0.63
C SER A 5 0.28 -22.15 -0.01
N VAL A 6 -0.50 -22.68 -0.95
CA VAL A 6 -1.60 -21.94 -1.61
C VAL A 6 -2.53 -21.31 -0.57
N LYS A 7 -2.86 -22.03 0.50
CA LYS A 7 -3.70 -21.52 1.59
C LYS A 7 -3.07 -20.29 2.25
N ARG A 8 -1.78 -20.33 2.61
CA ARG A 8 -1.10 -19.21 3.24
C ARG A 8 -0.97 -18.02 2.29
N VAL A 9 -0.65 -18.27 1.02
CA VAL A 9 -0.59 -17.23 -0.01
C VAL A 9 -1.94 -16.52 -0.17
N ALA A 10 -3.01 -17.28 -0.39
CA ALA A 10 -4.34 -16.70 -0.62
C ALA A 10 -4.85 -15.92 0.60
N LEU A 11 -4.77 -16.51 1.80
CA LEU A 11 -5.26 -15.87 3.03
C LEU A 11 -4.42 -14.65 3.41
N THR A 12 -3.10 -14.70 3.26
CA THR A 12 -2.25 -13.52 3.53
C THR A 12 -2.50 -12.43 2.49
N GLY A 13 -2.65 -12.80 1.22
CA GLY A 13 -2.95 -11.86 0.14
C GLY A 13 -4.24 -11.08 0.40
N ILE A 14 -5.32 -11.78 0.76
CA ILE A 14 -6.62 -11.17 1.00
C ILE A 14 -6.67 -10.52 2.39
N ALA A 15 -6.59 -11.31 3.47
CA ALA A 15 -6.77 -10.79 4.82
C ALA A 15 -5.59 -9.91 5.26
N GLY A 16 -4.36 -10.33 4.96
CA GLY A 16 -3.17 -9.53 5.25
C GLY A 16 -3.14 -8.24 4.43
N GLY A 17 -3.50 -8.30 3.16
CA GLY A 17 -3.63 -7.12 2.31
C GLY A 17 -4.68 -6.12 2.79
N LEU A 18 -5.88 -6.59 3.13
CA LEU A 18 -6.95 -5.73 3.66
C LEU A 18 -6.54 -5.09 5.00
N LEU A 19 -6.04 -5.88 5.95
CA LEU A 19 -5.62 -5.37 7.25
C LEU A 19 -4.45 -4.37 7.11
N ALA A 20 -3.46 -4.70 6.29
CA ALA A 20 -2.33 -3.81 6.06
C ALA A 20 -2.76 -2.50 5.39
N GLY A 21 -3.68 -2.55 4.41
CA GLY A 21 -4.22 -1.36 3.77
C GLY A 21 -4.91 -0.43 4.77
N ALA A 22 -5.71 -0.99 5.68
CA ALA A 22 -6.34 -0.23 6.75
C ALA A 22 -5.31 0.38 7.71
N VAL A 23 -4.26 -0.38 8.06
CA VAL A 23 -3.16 0.13 8.90
C VAL A 23 -2.40 1.25 8.20
N LYS A 24 -2.15 1.18 6.88
CA LYS A 24 -1.50 2.25 6.12
C LYS A 24 -2.35 3.52 6.10
N ILE A 25 -3.65 3.40 5.88
CA ILE A 25 -4.59 4.54 5.93
C ILE A 25 -4.63 5.14 7.34
N GLY A 26 -4.68 4.30 8.38
CA GLY A 26 -4.61 4.75 9.77
C GLY A 26 -3.31 5.47 10.09
N TRP A 27 -2.18 4.96 9.58
CA TRP A 27 -0.88 5.62 9.70
C TRP A 27 -0.90 7.02 9.06
N GLU A 28 -1.42 7.14 7.84
CA GLU A 28 -1.53 8.42 7.13
C GLU A 28 -2.53 9.38 7.82
N SER A 29 -3.49 8.87 8.58
CA SER A 29 -4.38 9.71 9.40
C SER A 29 -3.65 10.31 10.61
N LEU A 30 -2.68 9.59 11.19
CA LEU A 30 -1.86 10.06 12.32
C LEU A 30 -0.70 10.95 11.86
N PHE A 31 -0.10 10.60 10.71
CA PHE A 31 1.03 11.30 10.11
C PHE A 31 0.71 11.61 8.64
N PRO A 32 -0.10 12.65 8.36
CA PRO A 32 -0.47 12.99 6.99
C PRO A 32 0.76 13.19 6.10
N PRO A 33 0.92 12.40 5.02
CA PRO A 33 2.06 12.57 4.12
C PRO A 33 1.91 13.83 3.26
N ARG A 34 0.71 14.37 3.10
CA ARG A 34 0.42 15.46 2.16
C ARG A 34 -0.16 16.66 2.88
N THR A 35 0.16 17.84 2.36
CA THR A 35 -0.52 19.10 2.69
C THR A 35 -1.98 19.03 2.22
N PRO A 36 -2.92 19.77 2.84
CA PRO A 36 -4.33 19.76 2.43
C PRO A 36 -4.56 19.95 0.93
N GLN A 37 -3.87 20.91 0.30
CA GLN A 37 -3.96 21.15 -1.15
C GLN A 37 -3.58 19.93 -2.01
N ARG A 38 -2.60 19.13 -1.56
CA ARG A 38 -2.15 17.92 -2.28
C ARG A 38 -2.98 16.70 -1.94
N GLU A 39 -3.76 16.74 -0.87
CA GLU A 39 -4.72 15.70 -0.50
C GLU A 39 -6.01 15.80 -1.32
N GLU A 40 -6.26 16.93 -1.98
CA GLU A 40 -7.37 17.07 -2.95
C GLU A 40 -7.18 16.16 -4.17
N GLU A 41 -5.93 15.98 -4.60
CA GLU A 41 -5.58 15.03 -5.66
C GLU A 41 -4.41 14.12 -5.24
N PRO A 42 -4.68 13.06 -4.47
CA PRO A 42 -3.65 12.15 -4.01
C PRO A 42 -3.19 11.23 -5.16
N PRO A 43 -2.00 10.59 -5.04
CA PRO A 43 -1.41 9.75 -6.08
C PRO A 43 -2.34 8.68 -6.68
N PRO A 44 -3.19 7.97 -5.89
CA PRO A 44 -4.15 7.04 -6.46
C PRO A 44 -5.14 7.70 -7.42
N LEU A 45 -5.60 8.92 -7.12
CA LEU A 45 -6.53 9.64 -7.98
C LEU A 45 -5.84 10.10 -9.27
N THR A 46 -4.63 10.67 -9.16
CA THR A 46 -3.83 11.03 -10.34
C THR A 46 -3.50 9.81 -11.21
N PHE A 47 -3.22 8.65 -10.59
CA PHE A 47 -3.03 7.39 -11.32
C PHE A 47 -4.28 7.01 -12.11
N LEU A 48 -5.45 6.99 -11.46
CA LEU A 48 -6.72 6.65 -12.11
C LEU A 48 -7.06 7.60 -13.27
N LYS A 49 -6.81 8.91 -13.11
CA LYS A 49 -6.93 9.90 -14.18
C LYS A 49 -6.00 9.58 -15.36
N LYS A 50 -4.74 9.22 -15.10
CA LYS A 50 -3.77 8.88 -16.15
C LYS A 50 -4.13 7.62 -16.94
N VAL A 51 -4.81 6.66 -16.32
CA VAL A 51 -5.30 5.46 -17.02
C VAL A 51 -6.71 5.66 -17.60
N ASN A 52 -7.19 6.90 -17.70
CA ASN A 52 -8.46 7.30 -18.30
C ASN A 52 -9.68 6.59 -17.69
N VAL A 53 -9.69 6.39 -16.37
CA VAL A 53 -10.90 5.95 -15.65
C VAL A 53 -11.92 7.08 -15.69
N GLY A 54 -13.15 6.77 -16.10
CA GLY A 54 -14.20 7.78 -16.30
C GLY A 54 -14.65 8.46 -15.01
N ASP A 55 -15.05 9.73 -15.11
CA ASP A 55 -15.40 10.61 -13.98
C ASP A 55 -16.48 10.00 -13.07
N LYS A 56 -17.46 9.28 -13.62
CA LYS A 56 -18.48 8.57 -12.83
C LYS A 56 -17.88 7.62 -11.79
N VAL A 57 -16.75 7.00 -12.10
CA VAL A 57 -16.04 6.09 -11.19
C VAL A 57 -15.14 6.89 -10.25
N LEU A 58 -14.44 7.91 -10.74
CA LEU A 58 -13.55 8.76 -9.94
C LEU A 58 -14.32 9.50 -8.82
N ASP A 59 -15.50 10.01 -9.16
CA ASP A 59 -16.38 10.77 -8.27
C ASP A 59 -17.32 9.88 -7.46
N PHE A 60 -17.28 8.56 -7.66
CA PHE A 60 -18.13 7.64 -6.90
C PHE A 60 -17.74 7.64 -5.42
N ARG A 61 -18.68 8.10 -4.58
CA ARG A 61 -18.51 8.15 -3.13
C ARG A 61 -19.67 7.50 -2.41
N VAL A 62 -19.34 6.79 -1.32
CA VAL A 62 -20.32 6.34 -0.33
C VAL A 62 -20.29 7.30 0.85
N VAL A 63 -21.43 7.81 1.27
CA VAL A 63 -21.52 8.66 2.47
C VAL A 63 -21.80 7.78 3.68
N TYR A 64 -20.90 7.78 4.66
CA TYR A 64 -21.09 7.11 5.94
C TYR A 64 -20.91 8.12 7.07
N ASN A 65 -21.89 8.22 7.97
CA ASN A 65 -21.91 9.20 9.06
C ASN A 65 -21.51 10.61 8.58
N ARG A 66 -22.13 11.09 7.49
CA ARG A 66 -21.85 12.39 6.83
C ARG A 66 -20.43 12.56 6.27
N ASN A 67 -19.61 11.52 6.24
CA ASN A 67 -18.28 11.54 5.65
C ASN A 67 -18.31 10.89 4.26
N PRO A 68 -17.87 11.60 3.20
CA PRO A 68 -17.75 11.00 1.87
C PRO A 68 -16.53 10.09 1.79
N ILE A 69 -16.73 8.82 1.46
CA ILE A 69 -15.67 7.84 1.27
C ILE A 69 -15.38 7.72 -0.24
N PRO A 70 -14.18 8.08 -0.72
CA PRO A 70 -13.83 8.00 -2.13
C PRO A 70 -13.53 6.55 -2.54
N VAL A 71 -14.52 5.86 -3.09
CA VAL A 71 -14.46 4.40 -3.31
C VAL A 71 -13.36 4.01 -4.28
N ALA A 72 -13.18 4.75 -5.37
CA ALA A 72 -12.14 4.46 -6.35
C ALA A 72 -10.73 4.59 -5.76
N VAL A 73 -10.47 5.63 -4.97
CA VAL A 73 -9.20 5.85 -4.27
C VAL A 73 -8.95 4.73 -3.25
N MET A 74 -9.97 4.34 -2.47
CA MET A 74 -9.87 3.20 -1.55
C MET A 74 -9.61 1.88 -2.28
N GLY A 75 -10.25 1.67 -3.43
CA GLY A 75 -10.02 0.51 -4.28
C GLY A 75 -8.57 0.37 -4.71
N VAL A 76 -7.92 1.49 -5.09
CA VAL A 76 -6.49 1.48 -5.42
C VAL A 76 -5.63 1.13 -4.20
N HIS A 77 -5.87 1.76 -3.04
CA HIS A 77 -5.08 1.48 -1.83
C HIS A 77 -5.19 0.02 -1.38
N PHE A 78 -6.41 -0.51 -1.24
CA PHE A 78 -6.62 -1.89 -0.80
C PHE A 78 -6.19 -2.89 -1.88
N GLY A 79 -6.45 -2.60 -3.16
CA GLY A 79 -6.02 -3.44 -4.28
C GLY A 79 -4.50 -3.54 -4.37
N PHE A 80 -3.80 -2.41 -4.26
CA PHE A 80 -2.34 -2.36 -4.19
C PHE A 80 -1.80 -3.16 -3.00
N SER A 81 -2.44 -3.00 -1.84
CA SER A 81 -2.05 -3.71 -0.62
C SER A 81 -2.21 -5.23 -0.77
N MET A 82 -3.35 -5.69 -1.28
CA MET A 82 -3.61 -7.12 -1.53
C MET A 82 -2.66 -7.72 -2.57
N ALA A 83 -2.43 -7.01 -3.68
CA ALA A 83 -1.51 -7.46 -4.72
C ALA A 83 -0.08 -7.64 -4.17
N ASN A 84 0.40 -6.66 -3.40
CA ASN A 84 1.72 -6.76 -2.79
C ASN A 84 1.76 -7.79 -1.65
N ALA A 85 0.68 -8.01 -0.91
CA ALA A 85 0.62 -9.07 0.10
C ALA A 85 0.74 -10.47 -0.52
N LEU A 86 0.14 -10.69 -1.70
CA LEU A 86 0.31 -11.91 -2.48
C LEU A 86 1.77 -12.07 -2.92
N VAL A 87 2.36 -11.05 -3.54
CA VAL A 87 3.76 -11.05 -3.97
C VAL A 87 4.70 -11.29 -2.80
N TYR A 88 4.51 -10.57 -1.69
CA TYR A 88 5.28 -10.72 -0.47
C TYR A 88 5.25 -12.16 0.04
N THR A 89 4.06 -12.75 0.13
CA THR A 89 3.90 -14.11 0.65
C THR A 89 4.59 -15.13 -0.25
N LEU A 90 4.44 -15.00 -1.57
CA LEU A 90 5.14 -15.85 -2.55
C LEU A 90 6.67 -15.74 -2.42
N MET A 91 7.19 -14.54 -2.21
CA MET A 91 8.63 -14.32 -1.99
C MET A 91 9.07 -14.90 -0.64
N ALA A 92 8.31 -14.66 0.42
CA ALA A 92 8.61 -15.12 1.78
C ALA A 92 8.64 -16.64 1.92
N GLU A 93 7.82 -17.35 1.14
CA GLU A 93 7.83 -18.82 1.09
C GLU A 93 9.05 -19.39 0.37
N ARG A 94 9.67 -18.62 -0.53
CA ARG A 94 10.87 -19.04 -1.28
C ARG A 94 12.17 -18.59 -0.62
N CYS A 95 12.20 -17.39 -0.04
CA CYS A 95 13.40 -16.76 0.50
C CYS A 95 13.05 -15.99 1.77
N THR A 96 13.57 -16.43 2.92
CA THR A 96 13.28 -15.80 4.22
C THR A 96 13.92 -14.43 4.39
N THR A 97 14.84 -14.02 3.51
CA THR A 97 15.46 -12.68 3.56
C THR A 97 14.42 -11.56 3.51
N VAL A 98 13.34 -11.70 2.72
CA VAL A 98 12.28 -10.67 2.67
C VAL A 98 11.49 -10.55 3.97
N THR A 99 11.56 -11.57 4.84
CA THR A 99 10.88 -11.57 6.16
C THR A 99 11.68 -10.86 7.25
N LYS A 100 12.94 -10.48 7.00
CA LYS A 100 13.78 -9.78 7.97
C LYS A 100 13.13 -8.47 8.42
N GLY A 101 13.31 -8.14 9.70
CA GLY A 101 12.64 -7.00 10.32
C GLY A 101 11.11 -7.13 10.29
N TYR A 102 10.57 -8.34 10.34
CA TYR A 102 9.14 -8.61 10.18
C TYR A 102 8.58 -8.04 8.87
N GLY A 103 9.25 -8.26 7.74
CA GLY A 103 8.78 -7.75 6.44
C GLY A 103 9.14 -6.30 6.14
N SER A 104 9.80 -5.59 7.06
CA SER A 104 10.24 -4.20 6.83
C SER A 104 11.12 -4.05 5.59
N VAL A 105 11.99 -5.04 5.31
CA VAL A 105 12.85 -5.03 4.11
C VAL A 105 12.02 -4.96 2.83
N PHE A 106 10.91 -5.71 2.77
CA PHE A 106 9.99 -5.66 1.65
C PHE A 106 9.26 -4.31 1.59
N GLY A 107 8.77 -3.80 2.72
CA GLY A 107 8.13 -2.48 2.77
C GLY A 107 9.02 -1.36 2.25
N ILE A 108 10.29 -1.34 2.66
CA ILE A 108 11.30 -0.39 2.18
C ILE A 108 11.53 -0.56 0.68
N ALA A 109 11.65 -1.79 0.19
CA ALA A 109 11.82 -2.05 -1.25
C ALA A 109 10.63 -1.54 -2.08
N VAL A 110 9.39 -1.76 -1.60
CA VAL A 110 8.17 -1.24 -2.25
C VAL A 110 8.13 0.28 -2.20
N HIS A 111 8.45 0.89 -1.06
CA HIS A 111 8.54 2.35 -0.93
C HIS A 111 9.50 2.94 -1.97
N VAL A 112 10.72 2.42 -2.06
CA VAL A 112 11.71 2.90 -3.04
C VAL A 112 11.20 2.66 -4.46
N ALA A 113 10.71 1.47 -4.78
CA ALA A 113 10.23 1.13 -6.12
C ALA A 113 9.09 2.06 -6.59
N PHE A 114 8.15 2.38 -5.71
CA PHE A 114 6.98 3.19 -6.08
C PHE A 114 7.19 4.68 -5.82
N HIS A 115 7.51 5.09 -4.60
CA HIS A 115 7.55 6.50 -4.23
C HIS A 115 8.82 7.22 -4.70
N ASP A 116 9.97 6.54 -4.72
CA ASP A 116 11.21 7.17 -5.20
C ASP A 116 11.40 7.04 -6.72
N VAL A 117 10.86 5.98 -7.33
CA VAL A 117 11.12 5.65 -8.75
C VAL A 117 9.87 5.74 -9.61
N LEU A 118 8.91 4.82 -9.47
CA LEU A 118 7.83 4.66 -10.45
C LEU A 118 6.86 5.85 -10.49
N LEU A 119 6.38 6.33 -9.34
CA LEU A 119 5.41 7.42 -9.29
C LEU A 119 6.00 8.74 -9.82
N PRO A 120 7.24 9.15 -9.47
CA PRO A 120 7.88 10.30 -10.09
C PRO A 120 8.13 10.12 -11.60
N LEU A 121 8.57 8.94 -12.05
CA LEU A 121 8.80 8.66 -13.47
C LEU A 121 7.52 8.78 -14.30
N LEU A 122 6.39 8.30 -13.76
CA LEU A 122 5.08 8.41 -14.37
C LEU A 122 4.46 9.82 -14.22
N LYS A 123 5.16 10.75 -13.56
CA LYS A 123 4.66 12.10 -13.23
C LYS A 123 3.35 12.05 -12.46
N ILE A 124 3.23 11.11 -11.52
CA ILE A 124 2.11 11.00 -10.56
C ILE A 124 2.42 11.81 -9.31
N THR A 125 3.69 11.82 -8.87
CA THR A 125 4.17 12.62 -7.75
C THR A 125 5.33 13.51 -8.19
N PRO A 126 5.63 14.60 -7.46
CA PRO A 126 6.90 15.31 -7.59
C PRO A 126 8.09 14.38 -7.34
N LYS A 127 9.29 14.81 -7.75
CA LYS A 127 10.53 14.08 -7.43
C LYS A 127 10.84 14.24 -5.94
N ARG A 128 11.53 13.24 -5.37
CA ARG A 128 11.92 13.21 -3.95
C ARG A 128 12.51 14.51 -3.41
N LYS A 129 13.39 15.17 -4.18
CA LYS A 129 14.06 16.43 -3.79
C LYS A 129 13.11 17.63 -3.66
N ASP A 130 11.93 17.54 -4.27
CA ASP A 130 10.92 18.59 -4.30
C ASP A 130 9.79 18.29 -3.28
N LEU A 131 9.90 17.20 -2.52
CA LEU A 131 8.92 16.79 -1.51
C LEU A 131 9.33 17.29 -0.11
N PRO A 132 8.34 17.67 0.74
CA PRO A 132 8.63 18.07 2.10
C PRO A 132 9.14 16.85 2.91
N PRO A 133 10.06 17.05 3.87
CA PRO A 133 10.60 15.95 4.69
C PRO A 133 9.52 15.13 5.42
N GLN A 134 8.42 15.77 5.81
CA GLN A 134 7.28 15.13 6.48
C GLN A 134 6.65 14.05 5.60
N GLU A 135 6.52 14.30 4.30
CA GLU A 135 5.99 13.31 3.35
C GLU A 135 6.93 12.12 3.22
N LEU A 136 8.22 12.39 3.07
CA LEU A 136 9.24 11.35 2.93
C LEU A 136 9.27 10.44 4.16
N VAL A 137 9.21 11.03 5.35
CA VAL A 137 9.18 10.30 6.64
C VAL A 137 7.90 9.49 6.77
N SER A 138 6.73 10.11 6.53
CA SER A 138 5.44 9.43 6.66
C SER A 138 5.34 8.26 5.68
N GLU A 139 5.72 8.46 4.41
CA GLU A 139 5.66 7.40 3.41
C GLU A 139 6.63 6.25 3.72
N PHE A 140 7.86 6.57 4.13
CA PHE A 140 8.86 5.56 4.45
C PHE A 140 8.42 4.66 5.62
N PHE A 141 8.06 5.26 6.76
CA PHE A 141 7.63 4.51 7.93
C PHE A 141 6.26 3.86 7.76
N GLY A 142 5.35 4.50 7.03
CA GLY A 142 4.05 3.93 6.69
C GLY A 142 4.20 2.62 5.93
N HIS A 143 5.13 2.54 4.97
CA HIS A 143 5.41 1.29 4.24
C HIS A 143 6.05 0.21 5.13
N ILE A 144 6.87 0.58 6.10
CA ILE A 144 7.42 -0.36 7.08
C ILE A 144 6.30 -0.98 7.92
N VAL A 145 5.42 -0.16 8.49
CA VAL A 145 4.31 -0.64 9.35
C VAL A 145 3.28 -1.43 8.54
N TRP A 146 3.01 -0.99 7.31
CA TRP A 146 2.16 -1.71 6.36
C TRP A 146 2.71 -3.13 6.07
N ALA A 147 3.99 -3.24 5.66
CA ALA A 147 4.58 -4.54 5.36
C ALA A 147 4.70 -5.45 6.60
N LYS A 148 4.94 -4.85 7.78
CA LYS A 148 4.90 -5.58 9.06
C LYS A 148 3.55 -6.21 9.33
N THR A 149 2.46 -5.50 9.05
CA THR A 149 1.11 -6.05 9.20
C THR A 149 0.90 -7.29 8.33
N ILE A 150 1.36 -7.26 7.07
CA ILE A 150 1.27 -8.41 6.16
C ILE A 150 2.03 -9.61 6.75
N GLU A 151 3.26 -9.40 7.22
CA GLU A 151 4.08 -10.48 7.78
C GLU A 151 3.49 -11.09 9.07
N LEU A 152 2.91 -10.26 9.93
CA LEU A 152 2.23 -10.74 11.14
C LEU A 152 1.05 -11.66 10.78
N VAL A 153 0.23 -11.27 9.80
CA VAL A 153 -0.87 -12.12 9.32
C VAL A 153 -0.34 -13.40 8.69
N ARG A 154 0.72 -13.32 7.86
CA ARG A 154 1.35 -14.50 7.24
C ARG A 154 1.80 -15.53 8.29
N ARG A 155 2.42 -15.06 9.38
CA ARG A 155 2.89 -15.91 10.49
C ARG A 155 1.75 -16.52 11.30
N ALA A 156 0.65 -15.80 11.45
CA ALA A 156 -0.53 -16.31 12.14
C ALA A 156 -1.19 -17.49 11.38
N ILE A 157 -1.05 -17.51 10.05
CA ILE A 157 -1.57 -18.59 9.21
C ILE A 157 -0.60 -19.79 9.23
N LYS A 158 -0.95 -20.80 10.02
CA LYS A 158 -0.20 -22.07 10.10
C LYS A 158 -0.35 -22.87 8.81
N THR A 159 0.78 -23.33 8.27
CA THR A 159 0.85 -24.36 7.23
C THR A 159 1.11 -25.68 7.93
N LYS A 160 0.23 -26.68 7.73
CA LYS A 160 0.46 -28.04 8.23
C LYS A 160 1.78 -28.59 7.69
#